data_AF-W4QJH8-F1
#
_entry.id   AF-W4QJH8-F1
#
_cell.length_a   1.000
_cell.length_b   1.000
_cell.length_c   1.000
_cell.angle_alpha   90.00
_cell.angle_beta   90.00
_cell.angle_gamma   90.00
#
_symmetry.space_group_name_H-M   'P 1'
#
loop_
_entity.id
_entity.type
_entity.pdbx_description
1 polymer ?
#
loop_
_entity_poly.entity_id
_entity_poly.type
_entity_poly.pdbx_seq_one_letter_code
_entity_poly.pdbx_strand_id
1 'polypeptide(L)'
;MKCEVQKAMNIRFRILKIEGNTYILDMSQSIWKIVFPFLTWIIPLTIYKVDGEEINKKLQFSTTEPKKNNISILLLAGIGIALGNLLTALTDYFYIQSTMVVNSIIAGIVMGIIIAVRFVLSNRNKKNFYQRVAPNVLSRERIWIRPKSFKHFIQALFGYIFFLVFFIAMFVLFITDGNIMLIISATIFALALSVIDVLYVVEGHTTVKFKGK
;
A
#
# COMPACT_ATOMS: atom_id res chain seq x y z
N MET A 1 5.14 15.89 -19.85
CA MET A 1 6.11 16.70 -19.09
C MET A 1 6.98 15.78 -18.25
N LYS A 2 8.26 16.14 -18.05
CA LYS A 2 9.17 15.37 -17.18
C LYS A 2 8.81 15.63 -15.71
N CYS A 3 8.79 14.57 -14.92
CA CYS A 3 8.48 14.62 -13.49
C CYS A 3 9.54 13.82 -12.74
N GLU A 4 10.07 14.38 -11.66
CA GLU A 4 10.88 13.65 -10.70
C GLU A 4 10.01 13.33 -9.48
N VAL A 5 9.95 12.04 -9.12
CA VAL A 5 9.21 11.54 -7.96
C VAL A 5 10.20 11.28 -6.84
N GLN A 6 9.94 11.89 -5.68
CA GLN A 6 10.73 11.72 -4.47
C GLN A 6 9.87 11.15 -3.33
N LYS A 7 10.48 10.30 -2.50
CA LYS A 7 9.84 9.78 -1.28
C LYS A 7 9.76 10.87 -0.22
N ALA A 8 8.61 10.97 0.43
CA ALA A 8 8.46 11.68 1.68
C ALA A 8 8.69 10.71 2.85
N MET A 9 8.99 11.23 4.04
CA MET A 9 9.12 10.44 5.27
C MET A 9 7.87 9.58 5.56
N ASN A 10 6.68 10.06 5.17
CA ASN A 10 5.47 9.26 5.19
C ASN A 10 5.25 8.58 3.83
N ILE A 11 5.19 7.24 3.86
CA ILE A 11 5.01 6.35 2.71
C ILE A 11 3.77 6.69 1.87
N ARG A 12 2.75 7.33 2.46
CA ARG A 12 1.52 7.76 1.78
C ARG A 12 1.73 8.93 0.83
N PHE A 13 2.72 9.79 1.09
CA PHE A 13 2.96 10.99 0.30
C PHE A 13 4.11 10.79 -0.68
N ARG A 14 3.99 11.44 -1.83
CA ARG A 14 5.05 11.61 -2.81
C ARG A 14 5.24 13.09 -3.09
N ILE A 15 6.49 13.48 -3.24
CA ILE A 15 6.84 14.83 -3.69
C ILE A 15 7.14 14.72 -5.18
N LEU A 16 6.52 15.59 -5.97
CA LEU A 16 6.67 15.64 -7.42
C LEU A 16 7.32 16.97 -7.79
N LYS A 17 8.46 16.91 -8.47
CA LYS A 17 9.06 18.10 -9.10
C LYS A 17 8.72 18.09 -10.58
N ILE A 18 7.94 19.08 -11.01
CA ILE A 18 7.46 19.22 -12.39
C ILE A 18 7.78 20.64 -12.84
N GLU A 19 8.64 20.80 -13.85
CA GLU A 19 8.99 22.11 -14.43
C GLU A 19 9.43 23.15 -13.37
N GLY A 20 10.26 22.74 -12.41
CA GLY A 20 10.76 23.60 -11.33
C GLY A 20 9.76 23.85 -10.19
N ASN A 21 8.50 23.47 -10.33
CA ASN A 21 7.49 23.57 -9.28
C ASN A 21 7.45 22.30 -8.42
N THR A 22 7.19 22.48 -7.13
CA THR A 22 7.03 21.37 -6.17
C THR A 22 5.55 21.10 -5.92
N TYR A 23 5.18 19.83 -5.97
CA TYR A 23 3.84 19.35 -5.69
C TYR A 23 3.86 18.19 -4.70
N ILE A 24 2.80 18.08 -3.90
CA ILE A 24 2.54 16.88 -3.08
C ILE A 24 1.45 16.06 -3.74
N LEU A 25 1.69 14.76 -3.82
CA LEU A 25 0.72 13.74 -4.19
C LEU A 25 0.40 12.88 -2.95
N ASP A 26 -0.89 12.84 -2.59
CA ASP A 26 -1.42 11.84 -1.66
C ASP A 26 -1.77 10.57 -2.46
N MET A 27 -1.15 9.43 -2.14
CA MET A 27 -1.40 8.16 -2.83
C MET A 27 -2.78 7.58 -2.50
N SER A 28 -3.32 7.89 -1.32
CA SER A 28 -4.59 7.33 -0.84
C SER A 28 -5.72 8.36 -0.83
N GLN A 29 -5.85 9.13 -1.91
CA GLN A 29 -6.90 10.16 -2.09
C GLN A 29 -8.31 9.58 -2.23
N SER A 30 -8.42 8.33 -2.65
CA SER A 30 -9.70 7.69 -2.97
C SER A 30 -9.65 6.23 -2.56
N ILE A 31 -10.74 5.75 -1.96
CA ILE A 31 -10.91 4.34 -1.57
C ILE A 31 -10.76 3.44 -2.79
N TRP A 32 -11.28 3.84 -3.95
CA TRP A 32 -11.17 3.08 -5.20
C TRP A 32 -9.73 2.88 -5.65
N LYS A 33 -8.84 3.86 -5.43
CA LYS A 33 -7.42 3.75 -5.76
C LYS A 33 -6.65 2.89 -4.75
N ILE A 34 -7.18 2.69 -3.55
CA ILE A 34 -6.61 1.75 -2.57
C ILE A 34 -6.99 0.32 -2.96
N VAL A 35 -8.27 0.10 -3.31
CA VAL A 35 -8.77 -1.22 -3.70
C VAL A 35 -8.21 -1.64 -5.06
N PHE A 36 -8.16 -0.70 -6.02
CA PHE A 36 -7.68 -0.91 -7.38
C PHE A 36 -6.55 0.07 -7.70
N PRO A 37 -5.32 -0.23 -7.26
CA PRO A 37 -4.21 0.72 -7.33
C PRO A 37 -3.72 1.04 -8.74
N PHE A 38 -4.03 0.19 -9.73
CA PHE A 38 -3.80 0.48 -11.15
C PHE A 38 -4.60 1.69 -11.67
N LEU A 39 -5.69 2.07 -10.99
CA LEU A 39 -6.43 3.31 -11.31
C LEU A 39 -5.56 4.56 -11.19
N THR A 40 -4.44 4.49 -10.47
CA THR A 40 -3.43 5.56 -10.40
C THR A 40 -2.89 5.97 -11.76
N TRP A 41 -2.81 5.04 -12.72
CA TRP A 41 -2.32 5.32 -14.09
C TRP A 41 -3.43 5.62 -15.09
N ILE A 42 -4.67 5.26 -14.77
CA ILE A 42 -5.83 5.41 -15.67
C ILE A 42 -6.60 6.71 -15.36
N ILE A 43 -6.80 7.01 -14.07
CA ILE A 43 -7.62 8.11 -13.60
C ILE A 43 -6.71 9.26 -13.15
N PRO A 44 -7.05 10.53 -13.48
CA PRO A 44 -6.26 11.66 -13.03
C PRO A 44 -6.17 11.71 -11.49
N LEU A 45 -4.98 12.04 -11.01
CA LEU A 45 -4.63 12.25 -9.61
C LEU A 45 -4.71 13.73 -9.29
N THR A 46 -5.16 14.07 -8.08
CA THR A 46 -5.07 15.45 -7.60
C THR A 46 -3.68 15.67 -7.02
N ILE A 47 -3.03 16.78 -7.37
CA ILE A 47 -1.76 17.19 -6.79
C ILE A 47 -1.90 18.59 -6.22
N TYR A 48 -1.11 18.87 -5.21
CA TYR A 48 -1.19 20.10 -4.44
C TYR A 48 0.11 20.87 -4.61
N LYS A 49 0.05 22.03 -5.28
CA LYS A 49 1.20 22.92 -5.42
C LYS A 49 1.49 23.58 -4.08
N VAL A 50 2.77 23.72 -3.77
CA VAL A 50 3.29 24.03 -2.44
C VAL A 50 4.61 24.75 -2.59
N ASP A 51 4.92 25.63 -1.65
CA ASP A 51 6.21 26.32 -1.62
C ASP A 51 7.33 25.33 -1.25
N GLY A 52 8.42 25.34 -2.02
CA GLY A 52 9.53 24.41 -1.88
C GLY A 52 10.30 24.55 -0.57
N GLU A 53 10.40 25.77 -0.03
CA GLU A 53 11.15 26.05 1.19
C GLU A 53 10.46 25.51 2.47
N GLU A 54 9.13 25.61 2.53
CA GLU A 54 8.35 25.13 3.68
C GLU A 54 8.32 23.60 3.78
N ILE A 55 8.42 22.91 2.64
CA ILE A 55 8.41 21.44 2.56
C ILE A 55 9.72 20.82 3.00
N ASN A 56 10.86 21.42 2.66
CA ASN A 56 12.18 21.02 3.20
C ASN A 56 12.16 20.97 4.73
N LYS A 57 11.47 21.90 5.38
CA LYS A 57 11.36 21.94 6.85
C LYS A 57 10.29 20.99 7.42
N LYS A 58 9.11 20.87 6.81
CA LYS A 58 7.97 20.09 7.37
C LYS A 58 7.93 18.62 6.96
N LEU A 59 8.49 18.25 5.81
CA LEU A 59 8.36 16.91 5.22
C LEU A 59 9.67 16.11 5.18
N GLN A 60 10.75 16.64 5.80
CA GLN A 60 12.10 16.05 5.94
C GLN A 60 12.35 14.92 4.93
N PHE A 61 12.88 15.30 3.77
CA PHE A 61 13.22 14.38 2.70
C PHE A 61 14.00 13.19 3.28
N SER A 62 13.54 11.97 3.01
CA SER A 62 14.36 10.78 3.22
C SER A 62 15.42 10.73 2.11
N THR A 63 16.43 11.60 2.19
CA THR A 63 17.67 11.51 1.40
C THR A 63 18.65 10.53 2.00
N THR A 64 18.32 9.91 3.13
CA THR A 64 19.15 8.87 3.73
C THR A 64 19.12 7.65 2.82
N GLU A 65 20.27 7.36 2.20
CA GLU A 65 20.50 6.08 1.54
C GLU A 65 20.03 4.95 2.48
N PRO A 66 19.35 3.92 1.97
CA PRO A 66 18.90 2.82 2.79
C PRO A 66 20.12 2.23 3.49
N LYS A 67 20.18 2.35 4.83
CA LYS A 67 21.16 1.62 5.64
C LYS A 67 21.07 0.16 5.20
N LYS A 68 22.13 -0.34 4.56
CA LYS A 68 22.21 -1.70 4.06
C LYS A 68 22.19 -2.63 5.26
N ASN A 69 20.99 -3.07 5.64
CA ASN A 69 20.82 -4.01 6.72
C ASN A 69 21.27 -5.37 6.18
N ASN A 70 22.50 -5.77 6.50
CA ASN A 70 23.11 -7.04 6.09
C ASN A 70 22.50 -8.22 6.89
N ILE A 71 21.17 -8.31 6.95
CA ILE A 71 20.53 -9.53 7.42
C ILE A 71 20.72 -10.56 6.30
N SER A 72 21.57 -11.55 6.56
CA SER A 72 21.83 -12.64 5.63
C SER A 72 20.51 -13.33 5.26
N ILE A 73 20.26 -13.50 3.96
CA ILE A 73 19.13 -14.29 3.43
C ILE A 73 19.11 -15.69 4.06
N LEU A 74 20.28 -16.23 4.39
CA LEU A 74 20.44 -17.53 5.05
C LEU A 74 19.93 -17.53 6.49
N LEU A 75 20.12 -16.42 7.23
CA LEU A 75 19.59 -16.28 8.59
C LEU A 75 18.06 -16.14 8.58
N LEU A 76 17.51 -15.37 7.63
CA LEU A 76 16.07 -15.28 7.42
C LEU A 76 15.46 -16.64 7.07
N ALA A 77 16.11 -17.40 6.17
CA ALA A 77 15.68 -18.74 5.82
C ALA A 77 15.76 -19.72 7.00
N GLY A 78 16.85 -19.67 7.78
CA GLY A 78 17.03 -20.52 8.96
C GLY A 78 15.99 -20.27 10.04
N ILE A 79 15.68 -19.01 10.33
CA ILE A 79 14.60 -18.63 11.27
C ILE A 79 13.24 -19.12 10.75
N GLY A 80 12.98 -18.98 9.44
CA GLY A 80 11.75 -19.46 8.82
C GLY A 80 11.56 -20.98 8.96
N ILE A 81 12.61 -21.76 8.72
CA ILE A 81 12.57 -23.23 8.86
C ILE A 81 12.35 -23.63 10.31
N ALA A 82 13.08 -23.02 11.25
CA ALA A 82 12.94 -23.31 12.68
C ALA A 82 11.53 -23.01 13.20
N LEU A 83 10.97 -21.86 12.82
CA LEU A 83 9.58 -21.50 13.16
C LEU A 83 8.57 -22.43 12.49
N GLY A 84 8.80 -22.81 11.24
CA GLY A 84 7.95 -23.75 10.50
C GLY A 84 7.83 -25.08 11.22
N ASN A 85 8.97 -25.67 11.60
CA ASN A 85 9.00 -26.94 12.33
C ASN A 85 8.34 -26.86 13.71
N LEU A 86 8.51 -25.74 14.42
CA LEU A 86 7.85 -25.52 15.71
C LEU A 86 6.32 -25.41 15.56
N LEU A 87 5.86 -24.72 14.53
CA LEU A 87 4.43 -24.56 14.21
C LEU A 87 3.79 -25.86 13.74
N THR A 88 4.55 -26.77 13.10
CA THR A 88 4.04 -28.09 12.71
C THR A 88 3.49 -28.86 13.91
N ALA A 89 4.18 -28.84 15.05
CA ALA A 89 3.73 -29.51 16.27
C ALA A 89 2.42 -28.91 16.85
N LEU A 90 2.06 -27.69 16.45
CA LEU A 90 0.86 -26.99 16.90
C LEU A 90 -0.28 -27.04 15.87
N THR A 91 -0.06 -27.66 14.71
CA THR A 91 -0.97 -27.52 13.55
C THR A 91 -2.37 -28.08 13.83
N ASP A 92 -2.46 -29.19 14.56
CA ASP A 92 -3.75 -29.81 14.91
C ASP A 92 -4.60 -28.94 15.84
N TYR A 93 -3.97 -28.10 16.67
CA TYR A 93 -4.67 -27.17 17.56
C TYR A 93 -5.31 -25.99 16.83
N PHE A 94 -4.94 -25.73 15.57
CA PHE A 94 -5.51 -24.63 14.79
C PHE A 94 -6.78 -25.02 14.04
N TYR A 95 -7.17 -26.30 14.03
CA TYR A 95 -8.44 -26.73 13.46
C TYR A 95 -9.56 -26.58 14.48
N ILE A 96 -10.56 -25.77 14.13
CA ILE A 96 -11.80 -25.70 14.91
C ILE A 96 -12.76 -26.73 14.34
N GLN A 97 -13.28 -27.64 15.18
CA GLN A 97 -14.45 -28.45 14.83
C GLN A 97 -15.67 -27.54 14.75
N SER A 98 -15.94 -27.08 13.54
CA SER A 98 -16.95 -26.09 13.23
C SER A 98 -17.59 -26.42 11.89
N THR A 99 -18.81 -25.95 11.67
CA THR A 99 -19.49 -26.11 10.39
C THR A 99 -19.06 -25.00 9.43
N MET A 100 -19.18 -25.26 8.12
CA MET A 100 -18.92 -24.27 7.07
C MET A 100 -19.70 -22.96 7.30
N VAL A 101 -20.93 -23.06 7.83
CA VAL A 101 -21.78 -21.89 8.14
C VAL A 101 -21.15 -21.06 9.25
N VAL A 102 -20.70 -21.68 10.34
CA VAL A 102 -20.05 -20.98 11.45
C VAL A 102 -18.72 -20.36 10.99
N ASN A 103 -17.92 -21.08 10.19
CA ASN A 103 -16.68 -20.55 9.61
C ASN A 103 -16.95 -19.34 8.70
N SER A 104 -18.04 -19.38 7.92
CA SER A 104 -18.46 -18.26 7.08
C SER A 104 -18.85 -17.02 7.90
N ILE A 105 -19.52 -17.21 9.05
CA ILE A 105 -19.84 -16.12 9.98
C ILE A 105 -18.56 -15.51 10.55
N ILE A 106 -17.62 -16.35 11.02
CA ILE A 106 -16.31 -15.89 11.54
C ILE A 106 -15.56 -15.12 10.46
N ALA A 107 -15.49 -15.67 9.23
CA ALA A 107 -14.87 -15.02 8.09
C ALA A 107 -15.50 -13.64 7.79
N GLY A 108 -16.83 -13.56 7.82
CA GLY A 108 -17.57 -12.31 7.65
C GLY A 108 -17.23 -11.27 8.72
N ILE A 109 -17.13 -11.68 9.99
CA ILE A 109 -16.75 -10.81 11.11
C ILE A 109 -15.33 -10.26 10.89
N VAL A 110 -14.36 -11.13 10.58
CA VAL A 110 -12.96 -10.72 10.34
C VAL A 110 -12.88 -9.78 9.13
N MET A 111 -13.60 -10.06 8.05
CA MET A 111 -13.68 -9.17 6.89
C MET A 111 -14.23 -7.79 7.28
N GLY A 112 -15.28 -7.76 8.11
CA GLY A 112 -15.85 -6.53 8.67
C GLY A 112 -14.83 -5.73 9.48
N ILE A 113 -14.05 -6.40 10.32
CA ILE A 113 -12.96 -5.78 11.10
C ILE A 113 -11.89 -5.20 10.17
N ILE A 114 -11.45 -5.95 9.16
CA ILE A 114 -10.47 -5.48 8.17
C ILE A 114 -10.98 -4.21 7.50
N ILE A 115 -12.22 -4.21 7.00
CA ILE A 115 -12.83 -3.04 6.35
C ILE A 115 -12.93 -1.85 7.32
N ALA A 116 -13.36 -2.07 8.56
CA ALA A 116 -13.48 -1.03 9.58
C ALA A 116 -12.12 -0.40 9.92
N VAL A 117 -11.09 -1.23 10.17
CA VAL A 117 -9.73 -0.76 10.42
C VAL A 117 -9.22 0.09 9.25
N ARG A 118 -9.45 -0.35 8.01
CA ARG A 118 -9.08 0.42 6.82
C ARG A 118 -9.80 1.75 6.73
N PHE A 119 -11.10 1.77 6.99
CA PHE A 119 -11.89 2.99 6.96
C PHE A 119 -11.38 4.00 8.00
N VAL A 120 -11.14 3.55 9.23
CA VAL A 120 -10.58 4.37 10.32
C VAL A 120 -9.20 4.92 9.95
N LEU A 121 -8.29 4.07 9.45
CA LEU A 121 -6.97 4.48 9.01
C LEU A 121 -7.02 5.50 7.87
N SER A 122 -7.87 5.26 6.87
CA SER A 122 -8.08 6.18 5.74
C SER A 122 -8.55 7.55 6.22
N ASN A 123 -9.54 7.58 7.13
CA ASN A 123 -10.09 8.83 7.63
C ASN A 123 -9.10 9.60 8.52
N ARG A 124 -8.38 8.89 9.41
CA ARG A 124 -7.28 9.47 10.20
C ARG A 124 -6.19 10.05 9.31
N ASN A 125 -5.78 9.32 8.28
CA ASN A 125 -4.76 9.76 7.34
C ASN A 125 -5.22 10.99 6.56
N LYS A 126 -6.48 11.03 6.10
CA LYS A 126 -7.06 12.20 5.43
C LYS A 126 -7.03 13.43 6.35
N LYS A 127 -7.45 13.29 7.62
CA LYS A 127 -7.39 14.39 8.61
C LYS A 127 -5.95 14.88 8.82
N ASN A 128 -5.00 13.97 8.99
CA ASN A 128 -3.58 14.30 9.15
C ASN A 128 -3.01 15.04 7.94
N PHE A 129 -3.44 14.67 6.72
CA PHE A 129 -3.06 15.39 5.50
C PHE A 129 -3.59 16.84 5.51
N TYR A 130 -4.88 17.03 5.80
CA TYR A 130 -5.45 18.38 5.85
C TYR A 130 -4.79 19.26 6.91
N GLN A 131 -4.39 18.71 8.05
CA GLN A 131 -3.71 19.49 9.09
C GLN A 131 -2.27 19.87 8.71
N ARG A 132 -1.54 18.98 8.03
CA ARG A 132 -0.10 19.20 7.75
C ARG A 132 0.16 19.90 6.42
N VAL A 133 -0.68 19.64 5.41
CA VAL A 133 -0.43 20.05 4.03
C VAL A 133 -1.38 21.14 3.57
N ALA A 134 -2.67 21.07 3.90
CA ALA A 134 -3.68 22.01 3.38
C ALA A 134 -3.39 23.50 3.65
N PRO A 135 -2.81 23.92 4.79
CA PRO A 135 -2.49 25.33 5.03
C PRO A 135 -1.48 25.90 4.04
N ASN A 136 -0.63 25.06 3.44
CA ASN A 136 0.47 25.46 2.57
C ASN A 136 0.16 25.23 1.08
N VAL A 137 -1.09 24.88 0.74
CA VAL A 137 -1.48 24.58 -0.64
C VAL A 137 -1.73 25.89 -1.39
N LEU A 138 -0.90 26.15 -2.39
CA LEU A 138 -1.04 27.29 -3.30
C LEU A 138 -2.12 27.04 -4.35
N SER A 139 -2.14 25.85 -4.94
CA SER A 139 -3.13 25.47 -5.95
C SER A 139 -3.37 23.96 -5.97
N ARG A 140 -4.52 23.56 -6.52
CA ARG A 140 -4.87 22.15 -6.76
C ARG A 140 -4.94 21.90 -8.25
N GLU A 141 -4.19 20.92 -8.71
CA GLU A 141 -4.13 20.55 -10.12
C GLU A 141 -4.44 19.07 -10.27
N ARG A 142 -4.80 18.65 -11.49
CA ARG A 142 -5.06 17.24 -11.80
C ARG A 142 -4.07 16.76 -12.85
N ILE A 143 -3.43 15.62 -12.61
CA ILE A 143 -2.45 15.04 -13.53
C ILE A 143 -2.73 13.57 -13.80
N TRP A 144 -2.36 13.11 -14.99
CA TRP A 144 -2.11 11.70 -15.26
C TRP A 144 -0.63 11.42 -15.08
N ILE A 145 -0.30 10.42 -14.27
CA ILE A 145 1.07 9.91 -14.11
C ILE A 145 1.19 8.59 -14.86
N ARG A 146 2.27 8.44 -15.62
CA ARG A 146 2.57 7.17 -16.31
C ARG A 146 3.43 6.26 -15.43
N PRO A 147 3.32 4.94 -15.61
CA PRO A 147 4.29 4.03 -15.03
C PRO A 147 5.70 4.38 -15.54
N LYS A 148 6.71 4.17 -14.68
CA LYS A 148 8.12 4.45 -15.02
C LYS A 148 8.59 3.69 -16.26
N SER A 149 8.11 2.45 -16.42
CA SER A 149 8.38 1.59 -17.58
C SER A 149 7.29 0.52 -17.70
N PHE A 150 7.23 -0.16 -18.85
CA PHE A 150 6.35 -1.32 -19.01
C PHE A 150 6.67 -2.45 -18.02
N LYS A 151 7.96 -2.70 -17.74
CA LYS A 151 8.39 -3.66 -16.72
C LYS A 151 7.82 -3.31 -15.35
N HIS A 152 7.88 -2.03 -14.96
CA HIS A 152 7.31 -1.56 -13.70
C HIS A 152 5.80 -1.78 -13.63
N PHE A 153 5.08 -1.51 -14.73
CA PHE A 153 3.65 -1.77 -14.84
C PHE A 153 3.32 -3.24 -14.57
N ILE A 154 4.01 -4.16 -15.25
CA ILE A 154 3.79 -5.61 -15.09
C ILE A 154 4.13 -6.08 -13.68
N GLN A 155 5.23 -5.61 -13.11
CA GLN A 155 5.64 -5.98 -11.74
C GLN A 155 4.61 -5.56 -10.69
N ALA A 156 4.14 -4.31 -10.74
CA ALA A 156 3.13 -3.83 -9.80
C ALA A 156 1.80 -4.58 -9.96
N LEU A 157 1.38 -4.83 -11.19
CA LEU A 157 0.15 -5.56 -11.49
C LEU A 157 0.23 -7.02 -11.01
N PHE A 158 1.33 -7.71 -11.32
CA PHE A 158 1.56 -9.08 -10.88
C PHE A 158 1.59 -9.17 -9.35
N GLY A 159 2.29 -8.26 -8.67
CA GLY A 159 2.30 -8.20 -7.22
C GLY A 159 0.90 -8.06 -6.64
N TYR A 160 0.09 -7.15 -7.17
CA TYR A 160 -1.31 -6.97 -6.74
C TYR A 160 -2.15 -8.23 -6.93
N ILE A 161 -2.11 -8.84 -8.11
CA ILE A 161 -2.87 -10.06 -8.40
C ILE A 161 -2.41 -11.20 -7.47
N PHE A 162 -1.09 -11.35 -7.26
CA PHE A 162 -0.53 -12.34 -6.36
C PHE A 162 -1.10 -12.20 -4.94
N PHE A 163 -0.96 -11.03 -4.31
CA PHE A 163 -1.48 -10.85 -2.95
C PHE A 163 -3.01 -10.98 -2.89
N LEU A 164 -3.73 -10.58 -3.94
CA LEU A 164 -5.20 -10.70 -4.01
C LEU A 164 -5.66 -12.16 -4.11
N VAL A 165 -5.02 -12.97 -4.96
CA VAL A 165 -5.35 -14.39 -5.13
C VAL A 165 -5.11 -15.13 -3.82
N PHE A 166 -3.95 -14.91 -3.18
CA PHE A 166 -3.66 -15.55 -1.90
C PHE A 166 -4.60 -15.08 -0.79
N PHE A 167 -4.95 -13.79 -0.74
CA PHE A 167 -5.95 -13.28 0.19
C PHE A 167 -7.29 -14.03 0.08
N ILE A 168 -7.81 -14.15 -1.15
CA ILE A 168 -9.09 -14.82 -1.41
C ILE A 168 -8.97 -16.33 -1.11
N ALA A 169 -7.91 -16.97 -1.58
CA ALA A 169 -7.68 -18.40 -1.38
C ALA A 169 -7.65 -18.77 0.10
N MET A 170 -6.92 -18.01 0.93
CA MET A 170 -6.85 -18.25 2.38
C MET A 170 -8.23 -18.09 3.05
N PHE A 171 -9.04 -17.13 2.61
CA PHE A 171 -10.42 -16.98 3.12
C PHE A 171 -11.31 -18.17 2.75
N VAL A 172 -11.25 -18.62 1.50
CA VAL A 172 -12.02 -19.77 1.02
C VAL A 172 -11.61 -21.04 1.75
N LEU A 173 -10.30 -21.30 1.86
CA LEU A 173 -9.77 -22.46 2.55
C LEU A 173 -10.11 -22.45 4.05
N PHE A 174 -10.15 -21.28 4.70
CA PHE A 174 -10.63 -21.21 6.08
C PHE A 174 -12.09 -21.63 6.20
N ILE A 175 -12.95 -21.20 5.27
CA ILE A 175 -14.37 -21.54 5.28
C ILE A 175 -14.57 -23.05 5.12
N THR A 176 -13.78 -23.70 4.26
CA THR A 176 -13.87 -25.15 4.01
C THR A 176 -13.23 -25.98 5.12
N ASP A 177 -12.03 -25.60 5.57
CA ASP A 177 -11.17 -26.47 6.37
C ASP A 177 -11.20 -26.10 7.87
N GLY A 178 -11.68 -24.91 8.24
CA GLY A 178 -11.80 -24.46 9.63
C GLY A 178 -10.46 -24.17 10.33
N ASN A 179 -9.35 -24.12 9.59
CA ASN A 179 -8.02 -23.87 10.14
C ASN A 179 -7.78 -22.37 10.38
N ILE A 180 -7.66 -21.96 11.65
CA ILE A 180 -7.47 -20.56 12.07
C ILE A 180 -6.22 -19.92 11.44
N MET A 181 -5.17 -20.69 11.14
CA MET A 181 -3.96 -20.15 10.51
C MET A 181 -4.24 -19.55 9.12
N LEU A 182 -5.26 -20.06 8.43
CA LEU A 182 -5.67 -19.52 7.13
C LEU A 182 -6.27 -18.13 7.28
N ILE A 183 -7.11 -17.87 8.28
CA ILE A 183 -7.69 -16.53 8.48
C ILE A 183 -6.66 -15.52 9.02
N ILE A 184 -5.69 -15.98 9.82
CA ILE A 184 -4.52 -15.16 10.22
C ILE A 184 -3.69 -14.82 8.98
N SER A 185 -3.40 -15.80 8.13
CA SER A 185 -2.67 -15.60 6.88
C SER A 185 -3.40 -14.64 5.95
N ALA A 186 -4.72 -14.80 5.78
CA ALA A 186 -5.56 -13.88 5.02
C ALA A 186 -5.44 -12.45 5.55
N THR A 187 -5.40 -12.26 6.87
CA THR A 187 -5.21 -10.94 7.49
C THR A 187 -3.86 -10.32 7.12
N ILE A 188 -2.78 -11.11 7.07
CA ILE A 188 -1.45 -10.65 6.62
C ILE A 188 -1.50 -10.22 5.16
N PHE A 189 -2.13 -11.02 4.28
CA PHE A 189 -2.33 -10.65 2.87
C PHE A 189 -3.19 -9.39 2.71
N ALA A 190 -4.22 -9.19 3.55
CA ALA A 190 -5.04 -7.98 3.57
C ALA A 190 -4.25 -6.71 3.95
N LEU A 191 -3.29 -6.86 4.87
CA LEU A 191 -2.35 -5.81 5.24
C LEU A 191 -1.33 -5.56 4.13
N ALA A 192 -0.83 -6.59 3.44
CA ALA A 192 0.05 -6.39 2.28
C ALA A 192 -0.66 -5.62 1.15
N LEU A 193 -1.91 -6.00 0.83
CA LEU A 193 -2.79 -5.26 -0.08
C LEU A 193 -3.06 -3.82 0.39
N SER A 194 -2.80 -3.48 1.65
CA SER A 194 -3.02 -2.13 2.20
C SER A 194 -2.05 -1.08 1.79
N VAL A 195 -0.83 -1.52 1.55
CA VAL A 195 0.33 -0.66 1.28
C VAL A 195 0.85 -0.84 -0.13
N ILE A 196 0.20 -1.67 -0.94
CA ILE A 196 0.68 -2.00 -2.28
C ILE A 196 0.55 -0.84 -3.28
N ASP A 197 -0.32 0.12 -2.99
CA ASP A 197 -0.48 1.37 -3.76
C ASP A 197 0.83 2.17 -3.85
N VAL A 198 1.70 2.02 -2.85
CA VAL A 198 3.06 2.58 -2.79
C VAL A 198 3.92 2.20 -4.01
N LEU A 199 3.68 1.02 -4.59
CA LEU A 199 4.42 0.51 -5.75
C LEU A 199 3.98 1.15 -7.07
N TYR A 200 2.85 1.87 -7.11
CA TYR A 200 2.34 2.43 -8.37
C TYR A 200 2.98 3.77 -8.74
N VAL A 201 3.52 4.49 -7.75
CA VAL A 201 4.31 5.71 -7.96
C VAL A 201 5.62 5.58 -7.20
N VAL A 202 6.61 5.02 -7.91
CA VAL A 202 7.96 4.82 -7.41
C VAL A 202 8.84 6.04 -7.67
N GLU A 203 9.91 6.12 -6.90
CA GLU A 203 10.94 7.14 -6.99
C GLU A 203 11.73 7.11 -8.31
N GLY A 204 12.14 8.30 -8.72
CA GLY A 204 12.89 8.58 -9.95
C GLY A 204 12.09 9.34 -11.00
N HIS A 205 12.61 9.35 -12.23
CA HIS A 205 12.02 10.11 -13.33
C HIS A 205 10.86 9.36 -14.00
N THR A 206 9.76 10.08 -14.22
CA THR A 206 8.60 9.62 -14.98
C THR A 206 8.03 10.76 -15.83
N THR A 207 6.93 10.49 -16.53
CA THR A 207 6.20 11.48 -17.31
C THR A 207 4.80 11.70 -16.74
N VAL A 208 4.38 12.97 -16.75
CA VAL A 208 3.05 13.40 -16.33
C VAL A 208 2.39 14.25 -17.42
N LYS A 209 1.05 14.29 -17.39
CA LYS A 209 0.23 15.17 -18.23
C LYS A 209 -0.81 15.86 -17.34
N PHE A 210 -0.93 17.19 -17.42
CA PHE A 210 -1.99 17.91 -16.71
C PHE A 210 -3.35 17.69 -17.38
N LYS A 211 -4.41 17.68 -16.59
CA LYS A 211 -5.77 17.65 -17.09
C LYS A 211 -6.19 19.06 -17.50
N GLY A 212 -6.42 19.25 -18.79
CA GLY A 212 -6.82 20.54 -19.36
C GLY A 212 -5.68 21.35 -19.99
N LYS A 213 -4.48 20.76 -20.12
CA LYS A 213 -3.35 21.24 -20.93
C LYS A 213 -2.77 20.05 -21.71
#